data_AF-A0A1X7V409-F1
#
_entry.id   AF-A0A1X7V409-F1
#
_cell.length_a   1.000
_cell.length_b   1.000
_cell.length_c   1.000
_cell.angle_alpha   90.00
_cell.angle_beta   90.00
_cell.angle_gamma   90.00
#
_symmetry.space_group_name_H-M   'P 1'
#
loop_
_entity.id
_entity.type
_entity.pdbx_description
1 polymer ?
#
loop_
_entity_poly.entity_id
_entity_poly.type
_entity_poly.pdbx_seq_one_letter_code
_entity_poly.pdbx_strand_id
1 'polypeptide(L)'
;MLFPMLVLQNPIGKPLDSKVAAKHLVRRIELWKTGAFHLLMDECQTIQSRLPSQVSLRSQDKVHRTFSNLMMKGNTQTAIRLLSDRTRGLFLPIEAFVCPSDPFSGTVFDSLLKKHPQSQPVDPGAVLSDSVPDTHPILYDGIDGQLVRKAALRLSGAAGPLGVDTVQMRRLCVSFGLRSEDL
;
A
#
# COMPACT_ATOMS: atom_id res chain seq x y z
N MET A 1 35.84 -0.67 7.43
CA MET A 1 35.24 -1.99 7.70
C MET A 1 33.92 -2.13 6.92
N LEU A 2 33.97 -2.55 5.65
CA LEU A 2 32.80 -2.61 4.75
C LEU A 2 31.96 -3.88 4.93
N PHE A 3 32.61 -5.00 5.18
CA PHE A 3 31.98 -6.32 5.34
C PHE A 3 30.82 -6.35 6.36
N PRO A 4 30.99 -5.94 7.62
CA PRO A 4 29.89 -6.01 8.60
C PRO A 4 28.72 -5.08 8.25
N MET A 5 28.99 -3.93 7.62
CA MET A 5 27.95 -2.96 7.23
C MET A 5 27.04 -3.52 6.13
N LEU A 6 27.63 -4.29 5.20
CA LEU A 6 26.96 -4.91 4.08
C LEU A 6 26.21 -6.18 4.51
N VAL A 7 26.82 -7.03 5.33
CA VAL A 7 26.25 -8.33 5.70
C VAL A 7 25.15 -8.23 6.75
N LEU A 8 25.23 -7.27 7.69
CA LEU A 8 24.30 -7.15 8.82
C LEU A 8 23.11 -6.22 8.55
N GLN A 9 22.91 -5.76 7.31
CA GLN A 9 21.83 -4.84 6.99
C GLN A 9 20.47 -5.54 7.04
N ASN A 10 19.55 -5.06 7.88
CA ASN A 10 18.20 -5.62 7.97
C ASN A 10 17.24 -4.92 7.00
N PRO A 11 16.34 -5.67 6.34
CA PRO A 11 15.28 -5.07 5.54
C PRO A 11 14.33 -4.25 6.43
N ILE A 12 13.70 -3.23 5.84
CA ILE A 12 12.75 -2.38 6.56
C ILE A 12 11.44 -3.10 6.78
N GLY A 13 10.93 -3.03 8.00
CA GLY A 13 9.63 -3.57 8.34
C GLY A 13 9.62 -4.09 9.78
N LYS A 14 8.92 -5.20 9.98
CA LYS A 14 8.91 -5.90 11.27
C LYS A 14 10.31 -6.44 11.59
N PRO A 15 10.67 -6.57 12.88
CA PRO A 15 11.87 -7.30 13.26
C PRO A 15 11.82 -8.68 12.62
N LEU A 16 12.87 -8.99 11.87
CA LEU A 16 12.97 -10.24 11.13
C LEU A 16 13.16 -11.39 12.12
N ASP A 17 12.47 -12.51 11.89
CA ASP A 17 12.66 -13.70 12.70
C ASP A 17 14.13 -14.14 12.65
N SER A 18 14.66 -14.60 13.79
CA SER A 18 16.08 -14.99 13.92
C SER A 18 16.49 -16.05 12.89
N LYS A 19 15.59 -16.96 12.53
CA LYS A 19 15.79 -17.99 11.50
C LYS A 19 15.98 -17.36 10.10
N VAL A 20 15.19 -16.36 9.77
CA VAL A 20 15.23 -15.67 8.47
C VAL A 20 16.47 -14.78 8.40
N ALA A 21 16.79 -14.07 9.48
CA ALA A 21 18.03 -13.31 9.61
C ALA A 21 19.28 -14.20 9.44
N ALA A 22 19.28 -15.39 10.04
CA ALA A 22 20.36 -16.36 9.87
C ALA A 22 20.49 -16.84 8.41
N LYS A 23 19.36 -17.10 7.72
CA LYS A 23 19.37 -17.47 6.30
C LYS A 23 19.97 -16.37 5.42
N HIS A 24 19.62 -15.09 5.63
CA HIS A 24 20.24 -13.98 4.91
C HIS A 24 21.72 -13.86 5.20
N LEU A 25 22.12 -14.03 6.46
CA LEU A 25 23.52 -13.95 6.85
C LEU A 25 24.36 -15.05 6.16
N VAL A 26 23.87 -16.29 6.15
CA VAL A 26 24.53 -17.40 5.43
C VAL A 26 24.64 -17.08 3.94
N ARG A 27 23.53 -16.66 3.30
CA ARG A 27 23.52 -16.28 1.88
C ARG A 27 24.52 -15.17 1.56
N ARG A 28 24.54 -14.10 2.35
CA ARG A 28 25.43 -12.94 2.14
C ARG A 28 26.89 -13.29 2.37
N ILE A 29 27.20 -14.16 3.33
CA ILE A 29 28.56 -14.66 3.54
C ILE A 29 29.00 -15.51 2.35
N GLU A 30 28.11 -16.31 1.77
CA GLU A 30 28.41 -17.09 0.56
C GLU A 30 28.67 -16.17 -0.65
N LEU A 31 27.81 -15.18 -0.88
CA LEU A 31 28.00 -14.16 -1.94
C LEU A 31 29.31 -13.37 -1.77
N TRP A 32 29.71 -13.10 -0.52
CA TRP A 32 30.98 -12.47 -0.23
C TRP A 32 32.17 -13.38 -0.56
N LYS A 33 32.08 -14.68 -0.23
CA LYS A 33 33.12 -15.66 -0.52
C LYS A 33 33.28 -15.93 -2.02
N THR A 34 32.19 -15.91 -2.77
CA THR A 34 32.21 -16.08 -4.24
C THR A 34 32.65 -14.83 -4.99
N GLY A 35 32.76 -13.68 -4.30
CA GLY A 35 33.16 -12.40 -4.90
C GLY A 35 32.04 -11.71 -5.69
N ALA A 36 30.78 -12.14 -5.53
CA ALA A 36 29.62 -11.56 -6.19
C ALA A 36 29.14 -10.27 -5.52
N PHE A 37 30.02 -9.26 -5.41
CA PHE A 37 29.75 -8.02 -4.67
C PHE A 37 28.65 -7.15 -5.30
N HIS A 38 28.44 -7.26 -6.61
CA HIS A 38 27.40 -6.49 -7.32
C HIS A 38 26.00 -6.84 -6.80
N LEU A 39 25.68 -8.14 -6.67
CA LEU A 39 24.40 -8.60 -6.12
C LEU A 39 24.17 -8.11 -4.69
N LEU A 40 25.24 -8.09 -3.90
CA LEU A 40 25.17 -7.62 -2.52
C LEU A 40 24.96 -6.10 -2.49
N MET A 41 25.57 -5.35 -3.40
CA MET A 41 25.37 -3.91 -3.52
C MET A 41 23.95 -3.55 -3.97
N ASP A 42 23.40 -4.30 -4.93
CA ASP A 42 22.02 -4.14 -5.39
C ASP A 42 21.04 -4.38 -4.24
N GLU A 43 21.26 -5.45 -3.46
CA GLU A 43 20.50 -5.74 -2.24
C GLU A 43 20.56 -4.56 -1.26
N CYS A 44 21.76 -4.04 -0.97
CA CYS A 44 21.93 -2.90 -0.08
C CYS A 44 21.23 -1.62 -0.60
N GLN A 45 21.30 -1.34 -1.90
CA GLN A 45 20.64 -0.20 -2.51
C GLN A 45 19.11 -0.31 -2.41
N THR A 46 18.56 -1.51 -2.61
CA THR A 46 17.12 -1.74 -2.44
C THR A 46 16.65 -1.56 -1.01
N ILE A 47 17.43 -1.97 0.00
CA ILE A 47 17.10 -1.70 1.41
C ILE A 47 17.22 -0.20 1.69
N GLN A 48 18.34 0.43 1.30
CA GLN A 48 18.63 1.82 1.63
C GLN A 48 17.60 2.79 1.03
N SER A 49 17.18 2.54 -0.22
CA SER A 49 16.17 3.37 -0.92
C SER A 49 14.82 3.42 -0.20
N ARG A 50 14.52 2.43 0.65
CA ARG A 50 13.25 2.30 1.37
C ARG A 50 13.34 2.74 2.83
N LEU A 51 14.54 3.03 3.35
CA LEU A 51 14.67 3.46 4.73
C LEU A 51 13.83 4.74 4.87
N PRO A 52 12.98 4.84 5.92
CA PRO A 52 12.24 6.06 6.15
C PRO A 52 13.28 7.16 6.27
N SER A 53 13.28 8.07 5.30
CA SER A 53 13.99 9.33 5.45
C SER A 53 13.59 9.89 6.80
N GLN A 54 14.55 10.26 7.66
CA GLN A 54 14.33 10.69 9.05
C GLN A 54 13.43 11.94 9.21
N VAL A 55 12.71 12.33 8.16
CA VAL A 55 11.93 13.56 8.01
C VAL A 55 10.59 13.54 8.79
N SER A 56 10.25 12.50 9.56
CA SER A 56 8.93 12.42 10.25
C SER A 56 8.94 12.23 11.77
N LEU A 57 9.80 12.94 12.51
CA LEU A 57 9.67 13.13 13.96
C LEU A 57 8.61 14.20 14.36
N ARG A 58 7.57 14.39 13.55
CA ARG A 58 6.66 15.52 13.68
C ARG A 58 5.27 15.14 13.13
N SER A 59 4.41 14.49 13.90
CA SER A 59 3.04 14.16 13.43
C SER A 59 1.94 14.59 14.40
N GLN A 60 1.91 14.14 15.65
CA GLN A 60 0.90 14.59 16.63
C GLN A 60 1.10 16.06 17.02
N ASP A 61 2.33 16.46 17.32
CA ASP A 61 2.66 17.88 17.50
C ASP A 61 2.45 18.69 16.22
N LYS A 62 2.58 18.10 15.03
CA LYS A 62 2.19 18.77 13.78
C LYS A 62 0.69 18.93 13.70
N VAL A 63 -0.10 17.93 14.05
CA VAL A 63 -1.56 17.95 14.00
C VAL A 63 -2.10 18.96 15.00
N HIS A 64 -1.62 18.96 16.24
CA HIS A 64 -2.01 19.95 17.25
C HIS A 64 -1.50 21.36 16.92
N ARG A 65 -0.28 21.52 16.36
CA ARG A 65 0.20 22.83 15.85
C ARG A 65 -0.56 23.29 14.61
N THR A 66 -0.90 22.40 13.69
CA THR A 66 -1.68 22.75 12.49
C THR A 66 -3.10 23.11 12.85
N PHE A 67 -3.72 22.38 13.78
CA PHE A 67 -5.00 22.72 14.36
C PHE A 67 -4.99 24.11 15.02
N SER A 68 -4.04 24.36 15.95
CA SER A 68 -3.92 25.66 16.63
C SER A 68 -3.63 26.81 15.65
N ASN A 69 -2.80 26.59 14.62
CA ASN A 69 -2.54 27.59 13.58
C ASN A 69 -3.77 27.88 12.70
N LEU A 70 -4.60 26.87 12.43
CA LEU A 70 -5.83 27.04 11.64
C LEU A 70 -6.89 27.83 12.43
N MET A 71 -6.99 27.59 13.74
CA MET A 71 -7.90 28.34 14.62
C MET A 71 -7.47 29.80 14.80
N MET A 72 -6.17 30.08 14.99
CA MET A 72 -5.66 31.45 15.14
C MET A 72 -5.80 32.31 13.88
N LYS A 73 -5.82 31.69 12.69
CA LYS A 73 -6.04 32.38 11.41
C LYS A 73 -7.52 32.64 11.11
N GLY A 74 -8.43 32.16 11.96
CA GLY A 74 -9.88 32.28 11.78
C GLY A 74 -10.48 31.26 10.80
N ASN A 75 -9.72 30.30 10.29
CA ASN A 75 -10.23 29.27 9.38
C ASN A 75 -10.73 28.05 10.16
N THR A 76 -11.87 28.24 10.81
CA THR A 76 -12.46 27.28 11.73
C THR A 76 -12.97 26.02 11.03
N GLN A 77 -13.52 26.14 9.82
CA GLN A 77 -14.16 25.02 9.12
C GLN A 77 -13.19 23.90 8.72
N THR A 78 -11.95 24.25 8.33
CA THR A 78 -10.92 23.27 7.98
C THR A 78 -10.22 22.68 9.20
N ALA A 79 -10.04 23.46 10.25
CA ALA A 79 -9.61 22.98 11.57
C ALA A 79 -10.62 21.96 12.13
N ILE A 80 -11.92 22.30 12.04
CA ILE A 80 -13.00 21.41 12.42
C ILE A 80 -13.04 20.19 11.49
N ARG A 81 -12.69 20.30 10.22
CA ARG A 81 -12.59 19.14 9.30
C ARG A 81 -11.40 18.22 9.58
N LEU A 82 -10.29 18.77 10.06
CA LEU A 82 -9.14 18.01 10.56
C LEU A 82 -9.51 17.22 11.82
N LEU A 83 -10.47 17.74 12.60
CA LEU A 83 -11.03 17.11 13.81
C LEU A 83 -12.25 16.23 13.55
N SER A 84 -13.07 16.59 12.58
CA SER A 84 -14.32 15.92 12.25
C SER A 84 -13.98 14.83 11.28
N ASP A 85 -14.12 13.60 11.75
CA ASP A 85 -14.00 12.37 10.98
C ASP A 85 -15.19 12.24 10.00
N ARG A 86 -15.45 13.29 9.20
CA ARG A 86 -16.38 13.21 8.07
C ARG A 86 -15.67 12.40 7.00
N THR A 87 -15.81 11.09 7.20
CA THR A 87 -15.45 10.01 6.32
C THR A 87 -15.92 10.26 4.90
N ARG A 88 -15.11 9.78 3.96
CA ARG A 88 -15.39 9.52 2.54
C ARG A 88 -16.88 9.64 2.19
N GLY A 89 -17.17 10.47 1.19
CA GLY A 89 -18.52 10.59 0.62
C GLY A 89 -19.13 9.21 0.43
N LEU A 90 -20.34 9.04 0.93
CA LEU A 90 -21.07 7.79 0.83
C LEU A 90 -21.20 7.41 -0.65
N PHE A 91 -20.95 6.14 -0.94
CA PHE A 91 -21.18 5.58 -2.27
C PHE A 91 -22.68 5.63 -2.55
N LEU A 92 -23.08 6.37 -3.58
CA LEU A 92 -24.42 6.24 -4.13
C LEU A 92 -24.49 4.94 -4.95
N PRO A 93 -25.55 4.13 -4.81
CA PRO A 93 -25.77 2.97 -5.66
C PRO A 93 -25.80 3.40 -7.13
N ILE A 94 -25.18 2.61 -8.01
CA ILE A 94 -25.10 2.89 -9.46
C ILE A 94 -26.50 3.02 -10.07
N GLU A 95 -27.45 2.21 -9.58
CA GLU A 95 -28.85 2.17 -10.05
C GLU A 95 -29.74 3.22 -9.37
N ALA A 96 -29.24 3.99 -8.40
CA ALA A 96 -30.04 5.00 -7.74
C ALA A 96 -30.25 6.20 -8.69
N PHE A 97 -31.45 6.78 -8.63
CA PHE A 97 -31.70 8.08 -9.27
C PHE A 97 -30.92 9.16 -8.53
N VAL A 98 -30.28 10.04 -9.29
CA VAL A 98 -29.46 11.15 -8.75
C VAL A 98 -30.29 12.07 -7.85
N CYS A 99 -31.56 12.27 -8.20
CA CYS A 99 -32.58 12.90 -7.36
C CYS A 99 -33.73 11.91 -7.12
N PRO A 100 -34.01 11.50 -5.87
CA PRO A 100 -35.15 10.61 -5.57
C PRO A 100 -36.52 11.22 -5.92
N SER A 101 -36.59 12.54 -6.09
CA SER A 101 -37.82 13.30 -6.36
C SER A 101 -38.15 13.44 -7.85
N ASP A 102 -37.19 13.23 -8.75
CA ASP A 102 -37.35 13.47 -10.19
C ASP A 102 -36.91 12.23 -11.00
N PRO A 103 -37.86 11.43 -11.54
CA PRO A 103 -37.56 10.26 -12.36
C PRO A 103 -36.80 10.56 -13.66
N PHE A 104 -36.77 11.82 -14.09
CA PHE A 104 -36.09 12.28 -15.30
C PHE A 104 -34.60 12.62 -15.09
N SER A 105 -34.11 12.62 -13.84
CA SER A 105 -32.72 13.00 -13.51
C SER A 105 -31.67 11.98 -14.00
N GLY A 106 -32.11 10.77 -14.37
CA GLY A 106 -31.25 9.67 -14.78
C GLY A 106 -30.59 8.97 -13.60
N THR A 107 -29.91 7.86 -13.89
CA THR A 107 -29.21 7.07 -12.87
C THR A 107 -27.85 7.68 -12.55
N VAL A 108 -27.28 7.30 -11.40
CA VAL A 108 -25.89 7.59 -11.06
C VAL A 108 -24.94 7.06 -12.14
N PHE A 109 -25.25 5.91 -12.75
CA PHE A 109 -24.51 5.36 -13.88
C PHE A 109 -24.42 6.32 -15.08
N ASP A 110 -25.56 6.88 -15.52
CA ASP A 110 -25.60 7.81 -16.65
C ASP A 110 -24.79 9.08 -16.38
N SER A 111 -24.82 9.55 -15.14
CA SER A 111 -24.03 10.70 -14.70
C SER A 111 -22.53 10.41 -14.66
N LEU A 112 -22.15 9.18 -14.30
CA LEU A 112 -20.76 8.75 -14.34
C LEU A 112 -20.28 8.64 -15.79
N LEU A 113 -21.04 7.99 -16.67
CA LEU A 113 -20.73 7.88 -18.10
C LEU A 113 -20.52 9.25 -18.75
N LYS A 114 -21.39 10.23 -18.46
CA LYS A 114 -21.25 11.61 -18.98
C LYS A 114 -19.97 12.32 -18.50
N LYS A 115 -19.45 11.96 -17.32
CA LYS A 115 -18.24 12.56 -16.74
C LYS A 115 -16.95 11.92 -17.26
N HIS A 116 -17.02 10.71 -17.81
CA HIS A 116 -15.85 10.01 -18.33
C HIS A 116 -15.67 10.29 -19.83
N PRO A 117 -14.48 10.73 -20.28
CA PRO A 117 -14.19 10.85 -21.71
C PRO A 117 -14.20 9.47 -22.38
N GLN A 118 -14.47 9.43 -23.68
CA GLN A 118 -14.35 8.20 -24.47
C GLN A 118 -12.91 7.68 -24.39
N SER A 119 -12.77 6.35 -24.29
CA SER A 119 -11.47 5.69 -24.23
C SER A 119 -10.63 6.10 -25.43
N GLN A 120 -9.48 6.72 -25.18
CA GLN A 120 -8.51 7.03 -26.23
C GLN A 120 -7.74 5.75 -26.62
N PRO A 121 -7.35 5.58 -27.89
CA PRO A 121 -6.45 4.51 -28.27
C PRO A 121 -5.14 4.60 -27.49
N VAL A 122 -4.53 3.46 -27.21
CA VAL A 122 -3.24 3.39 -26.49
C VAL A 122 -2.21 4.22 -27.22
N ASP A 123 -1.70 5.26 -26.56
CA ASP A 123 -0.58 6.05 -27.08
C ASP A 123 0.69 5.19 -27.03
N PRO A 124 1.34 4.88 -28.16
CA PRO A 124 2.57 4.09 -28.17
C PRO A 124 3.70 4.76 -27.39
N GLY A 125 3.66 6.09 -27.20
CA GLY A 125 4.61 6.82 -26.34
C GLY A 125 4.38 6.64 -24.84
N ALA A 126 3.18 6.21 -24.42
CA ALA A 126 2.86 5.91 -23.02
C ALA A 126 3.26 4.49 -22.62
N VAL A 127 3.59 3.63 -23.60
CA VAL A 127 4.07 2.28 -23.34
C VAL A 127 5.59 2.34 -23.08
N LEU A 128 5.96 2.20 -21.81
CA LEU A 128 7.36 2.00 -21.43
C LEU A 128 7.86 0.71 -22.11
N SER A 129 8.70 0.88 -23.13
CA SER A 129 9.31 -0.24 -23.87
C SER A 129 10.51 -0.84 -23.13
N ASP A 130 10.99 -0.15 -22.10
CA ASP A 130 12.14 -0.57 -21.31
C ASP A 130 11.74 -1.66 -20.31
N SER A 131 12.57 -2.70 -20.17
CA SER A 131 12.36 -3.72 -19.16
C SER A 131 12.35 -3.06 -17.79
N VAL A 132 11.23 -3.17 -17.07
CA VAL A 132 11.16 -2.73 -15.67
C VAL A 132 12.28 -3.43 -14.91
N PRO A 133 13.10 -2.70 -14.13
CA PRO A 133 14.20 -3.32 -13.40
C PRO A 133 13.67 -4.40 -12.47
N ASP A 134 14.35 -5.56 -12.48
CA ASP A 134 13.95 -6.70 -11.68
C ASP A 134 14.00 -6.33 -10.19
N THR A 135 12.90 -6.57 -9.50
CA THR A 135 12.74 -6.15 -8.11
C THR A 135 13.50 -7.15 -7.22
N HIS A 136 14.49 -6.67 -6.45
CA HIS A 136 15.32 -7.58 -5.65
C HIS A 136 14.47 -8.39 -4.64
N PRO A 137 14.67 -9.72 -4.53
CA PRO A 137 13.79 -10.61 -3.77
C PRO A 137 13.63 -10.24 -2.29
N ILE A 138 14.61 -9.53 -1.72
CA ILE A 138 14.58 -9.08 -0.31
C ILE A 138 13.34 -8.26 0.06
N LEU A 139 12.69 -7.69 -0.94
CA LEU A 139 11.47 -6.90 -0.76
C LEU A 139 10.25 -7.75 -0.39
N TYR A 140 10.28 -9.03 -0.74
CA TYR A 140 9.20 -9.98 -0.48
C TYR A 140 9.41 -10.75 0.82
N ASP A 141 10.60 -10.71 1.43
CA ASP A 141 10.87 -11.41 2.70
C ASP A 141 10.00 -10.88 3.87
N GLY A 142 9.53 -9.64 3.77
CA GLY A 142 8.57 -9.06 4.72
C GLY A 142 7.13 -9.53 4.52
N ILE A 143 6.83 -10.20 3.41
CA ILE A 143 5.50 -10.71 3.06
C ILE A 143 5.35 -12.10 3.63
N ASP A 144 4.81 -12.16 4.83
CA ASP A 144 4.49 -13.40 5.52
C ASP A 144 2.98 -13.67 5.54
N GLY A 145 2.57 -14.92 5.77
CA GLY A 145 1.16 -15.32 5.84
C GLY A 145 0.37 -14.50 6.87
N GLN A 146 1.01 -14.10 7.97
CA GLN A 146 0.41 -13.21 8.96
C GLN A 146 0.19 -11.79 8.42
N LEU A 147 1.08 -11.27 7.57
CA LEU A 147 0.91 -9.96 6.92
C LEU A 147 -0.25 -10.02 5.92
N VAL A 148 -0.30 -11.07 5.09
CA VAL A 148 -1.37 -11.29 4.11
C VAL A 148 -2.72 -11.41 4.80
N ARG A 149 -2.81 -12.21 5.88
CA ARG A 149 -4.02 -12.32 6.71
C ARG A 149 -4.46 -10.98 7.28
N LYS A 150 -3.52 -10.19 7.83
CA LYS A 150 -3.82 -8.86 8.37
C LYS A 150 -4.30 -7.90 7.29
N ALA A 151 -3.75 -7.97 6.08
CA ALA A 151 -4.19 -7.16 4.94
C ALA A 151 -5.60 -7.56 4.51
N ALA A 152 -5.89 -8.87 4.39
CA ALA A 152 -7.20 -9.38 4.05
C ALA A 152 -8.28 -8.93 5.06
N LEU A 153 -7.99 -8.97 6.36
CA LEU A 153 -8.92 -8.50 7.40
C LEU A 153 -9.22 -6.99 7.33
N ARG A 154 -8.36 -6.19 6.70
CA ARG A 154 -8.51 -4.74 6.55
C ARG A 154 -9.21 -4.33 5.25
N LEU A 155 -9.60 -5.28 4.40
CA LEU A 155 -10.37 -5.01 3.18
C LEU A 155 -11.67 -4.28 3.54
N SER A 156 -11.96 -3.16 2.87
CA SER A 156 -13.20 -2.39 3.04
C SER A 156 -13.73 -1.97 1.68
N GLY A 157 -15.04 -2.04 1.48
CA GLY A 157 -15.69 -1.75 0.20
C GLY A 157 -16.94 -2.60 0.02
N ALA A 158 -17.78 -2.22 -0.93
CA ALA A 158 -18.91 -3.03 -1.38
C ALA A 158 -18.44 -4.05 -2.43
N ALA A 159 -19.38 -4.82 -2.99
CA ALA A 159 -19.12 -5.68 -4.14
C ALA A 159 -18.53 -4.85 -5.29
N GLY A 160 -17.23 -5.03 -5.53
CA GLY A 160 -16.55 -4.43 -6.67
C GLY A 160 -16.97 -5.10 -7.99
N PRO A 161 -16.23 -4.88 -9.10
CA PRO A 161 -16.55 -5.50 -10.40
C PRO A 161 -16.54 -7.04 -10.38
N LEU A 162 -15.95 -7.65 -9.35
CA LEU A 162 -15.95 -9.10 -9.13
C LEU A 162 -17.24 -9.62 -8.47
N GLY A 163 -18.18 -8.75 -8.07
CA GLY A 163 -19.44 -9.14 -7.42
C GLY A 163 -19.30 -9.68 -5.99
N VAL A 164 -18.08 -9.82 -5.47
CA VAL A 164 -17.79 -10.33 -4.13
C VAL A 164 -17.67 -9.17 -3.14
N ASP A 165 -18.53 -9.16 -2.12
CA ASP A 165 -18.44 -8.19 -1.02
C ASP A 165 -17.23 -8.48 -0.12
N THR A 166 -16.76 -7.46 0.61
CA THR A 166 -15.60 -7.58 1.49
C THR A 166 -15.77 -8.59 2.61
N VAL A 167 -16.98 -8.84 3.09
CA VAL A 167 -17.24 -9.91 4.07
C VAL A 167 -16.97 -11.28 3.45
N GLN A 168 -17.40 -11.51 2.23
CA GLN A 168 -17.17 -12.76 1.50
C GLN A 168 -15.69 -12.92 1.17
N MET A 169 -15.03 -11.85 0.70
CA MET A 169 -13.60 -11.87 0.39
C MET A 169 -12.75 -12.16 1.64
N ARG A 170 -13.05 -11.52 2.78
CA ARG A 170 -12.41 -11.83 4.07
C ARG A 170 -12.57 -13.30 4.44
N ARG A 171 -13.77 -13.85 4.26
CA ARG A 171 -14.06 -15.26 4.55
C ARG A 171 -13.24 -16.18 3.64
N LEU A 172 -13.17 -15.89 2.35
CA LEU A 172 -12.36 -16.66 1.39
C LEU A 172 -10.88 -16.64 1.78
N CYS A 173 -10.31 -15.47 2.07
CA CYS A 173 -8.90 -15.34 2.41
C CYS A 173 -8.50 -15.91 3.78
N VAL A 174 -9.43 -16.04 4.74
CA VAL A 174 -9.11 -16.40 6.14
C VAL A 174 -9.65 -17.77 6.55
N SER A 175 -10.59 -18.35 5.79
CA SER A 175 -11.26 -19.60 6.17
C SER A 175 -10.35 -20.83 6.20
N PHE A 176 -9.24 -20.84 5.45
CA PHE A 176 -8.43 -22.05 5.27
C PHE A 176 -7.37 -22.32 6.35
N GLY A 177 -7.16 -21.41 7.32
CA GLY A 177 -6.42 -21.70 8.56
C GLY A 177 -5.11 -22.47 8.39
N LEU A 178 -4.92 -23.55 9.16
CA LEU A 178 -3.76 -24.45 9.10
C LEU A 178 -3.72 -25.33 7.84
N ARG A 179 -4.85 -25.52 7.15
CA ARG A 179 -4.93 -26.41 5.97
C ARG A 179 -4.28 -25.83 4.73
N SER A 180 -3.98 -24.53 4.72
CA SER A 180 -3.27 -23.86 3.62
C SER A 180 -1.75 -23.89 3.76
N GLU A 181 -1.19 -24.38 4.88
CA GLU A 181 0.27 -24.50 5.05
C GLU A 181 0.85 -25.74 4.35
N ASP A 182 0.00 -26.73 4.02
CA ASP A 182 0.37 -28.00 3.39
C ASP A 182 0.30 -28.00 1.84
N LEU A 183 0.03 -26.83 1.22
CA LEU A 183 -0.04 -26.62 -0.24
C LEU A 183 1.23 -25.92 -0.76
#